data_AF-A0A1Q7VDE2-F1
#
_entry.id   AF-A0A1Q7VDE2-F1
#
_cell.length_a   1.000
_cell.length_b   1.000
_cell.length_c   1.000
_cell.angle_alpha   90.00
_cell.angle_beta   90.00
_cell.angle_gamma   90.00
#
_symmetry.space_group_name_H-M   'P 1'
#
loop_
_entity.id
_entity.type
_entity.pdbx_description
1 polymer ?
#
loop_
_entity_poly.entity_id
_entity_poly.type
_entity_poly.pdbx_seq_one_letter_code
_entity_poly.pdbx_strand_id
1 'polypeptide(L)'
;MLANTGAMSQFIGAFEVTSKLSGETYQCRFSHMWNGIATRHADTIDTKFFVDGQAHVVGLAHTAFVKFRAKTERDLTDREASFVAAEYLRERLEEDDLRPLYDVPETEVLSLINQVSIK
;
A
#
# COMPACT_ATOMS: atom_id res chain seq x y z
N MET A 1 -11.34 12.44 -2.24
CA MET A 1 -11.91 11.09 -2.34
C MET A 1 -11.72 10.55 -3.74
N LEU A 2 -10.94 9.47 -3.90
CA LEU A 2 -10.85 8.74 -5.17
C LEU A 2 -11.89 7.62 -5.21
N ALA A 3 -12.89 7.72 -6.09
CA ALA A 3 -13.93 6.70 -6.20
C ALA A 3 -13.37 5.37 -6.72
N ASN A 4 -13.95 4.24 -6.29
CA ASN A 4 -13.64 2.90 -6.78
C ASN A 4 -14.30 2.68 -8.16
N THR A 5 -13.66 3.15 -9.23
CA THR A 5 -14.16 3.02 -10.62
C THR A 5 -13.23 2.17 -11.47
N GLY A 6 -13.79 1.23 -12.24
CA GLY A 6 -13.03 0.28 -13.06
C GLY A 6 -12.62 -0.98 -12.29
N ALA A 7 -11.81 -1.84 -12.93
CA ALA A 7 -11.31 -3.03 -12.29
C ALA A 7 -10.31 -2.66 -11.17
N MET A 8 -10.36 -3.35 -10.04
CA MET A 8 -9.46 -3.09 -8.91
C MET A 8 -7.99 -3.12 -9.32
N SER A 9 -7.58 -4.04 -10.18
CA SER A 9 -6.22 -4.13 -10.73
C SER A 9 -5.76 -2.89 -11.51
N GLN A 10 -6.66 -1.94 -11.79
CA GLN A 10 -6.39 -0.67 -12.48
C GLN A 10 -6.44 0.52 -11.52
N PHE A 11 -6.57 0.30 -10.20
CA PHE A 11 -6.55 1.39 -9.21
C PHE A 11 -5.21 2.11 -9.17
N ILE A 12 -4.13 1.36 -9.39
CA ILE A 12 -2.76 1.87 -9.49
C ILE A 12 -2.22 1.46 -10.86
N GLY A 13 -1.70 2.43 -11.62
CA GLY A 13 -0.99 2.15 -12.87
C GLY A 13 0.32 1.40 -12.62
N ALA A 14 0.86 0.74 -13.64
CA ALA A 14 2.22 0.21 -13.55
C ALA A 14 3.21 1.35 -13.23
N PHE A 15 4.20 1.06 -12.40
CA PHE A 15 5.21 2.04 -11.99
C PHE A 15 6.58 1.37 -11.86
N GLU A 16 7.62 2.19 -11.93
CA GLU A 16 9.00 1.77 -11.77
C GLU A 16 9.60 2.44 -10.54
N VAL A 17 10.52 1.75 -9.86
CA VAL A 17 11.27 2.29 -8.73
C VAL A 17 12.74 1.96 -8.91
N THR A 18 13.59 2.98 -8.92
CA THR A 18 15.05 2.79 -8.96
C THR A 18 15.61 2.85 -7.55
N SER A 19 16.34 1.83 -7.15
CA SER A 19 17.07 1.79 -5.88
C SER A 19 18.11 2.90 -5.80
N LYS A 20 18.14 3.59 -4.66
CA LYS A 20 19.16 4.59 -4.33
C LYS A 20 20.49 3.97 -3.90
N LEU A 21 20.49 2.66 -3.57
CA LEU A 21 21.66 1.94 -3.08
C LEU A 21 22.36 1.15 -4.20
N SER A 22 21.60 0.35 -4.96
CA SER A 22 22.13 -0.53 -6.02
C SER A 22 22.03 0.07 -7.42
N GLY A 23 21.12 1.02 -7.65
CA GLY A 23 20.78 1.50 -8.99
C GLY A 23 19.90 0.53 -9.81
N GLU A 24 19.50 -0.61 -9.23
CA GLU A 24 18.55 -1.54 -9.84
C GLU A 24 17.18 -0.87 -10.00
N THR A 25 16.45 -1.20 -11.08
CA THR A 25 15.11 -0.67 -11.34
C THR A 25 14.08 -1.78 -11.33
N TYR A 26 13.15 -1.69 -10.38
CA TYR A 26 12.08 -2.65 -10.15
C TYR A 26 10.82 -2.29 -10.93
N GLN A 27 10.22 -3.27 -11.61
CA GLN A 27 8.96 -3.12 -12.35
C GLN A 27 7.78 -3.54 -11.48
N CYS A 28 6.91 -2.59 -11.13
CA CYS A 28 5.82 -2.80 -10.20
C CYS A 28 4.44 -2.77 -10.88
N ARG A 29 3.61 -3.76 -10.57
CA ARG A 29 2.22 -3.81 -11.02
C ARG A 29 1.28 -4.17 -9.87
N PHE A 30 0.30 -3.32 -9.61
CA PHE A 30 -0.77 -3.63 -8.68
C PHE A 30 -1.67 -4.77 -9.20
N SER A 31 -2.11 -5.64 -8.28
CA SER A 31 -3.02 -6.72 -8.61
C SER A 31 -4.40 -6.52 -8.02
N HIS A 32 -4.50 -6.45 -6.69
CA HIS A 32 -5.76 -6.35 -5.95
C HIS A 32 -5.47 -6.13 -4.46
N MET A 33 -6.52 -5.94 -3.69
CA MET A 33 -6.49 -5.86 -2.23
C MET A 33 -7.64 -6.64 -1.60
N TRP A 34 -7.46 -7.06 -0.36
CA TRP A 34 -8.45 -7.83 0.42
C TRP A 34 -8.22 -7.62 1.92
N ASN A 35 -9.19 -8.02 2.74
CA ASN A 35 -9.01 -8.09 4.18
C ASN A 35 -8.15 -9.31 4.55
N GLY A 36 -7.05 -9.08 5.24
CA GLY A 36 -6.10 -10.10 5.66
C GLY A 36 -5.97 -10.21 7.17
N ILE A 37 -5.22 -11.22 7.59
CA ILE A 37 -4.65 -11.29 8.94
C ILE A 37 -3.15 -11.46 8.73
N ALA A 38 -2.39 -10.39 8.95
CA ALA A 38 -0.95 -10.47 8.90
C ALA A 38 -0.40 -11.08 10.19
N THR A 39 0.72 -11.81 10.13
CA THR A 39 1.22 -12.63 11.25
C THR A 39 1.43 -11.87 12.57
N ARG A 40 1.51 -10.53 12.54
CA ARG A 40 1.77 -9.66 13.69
C ARG A 40 0.63 -8.69 14.03
N HIS A 41 -0.40 -8.60 13.19
CA HIS A 41 -1.55 -7.71 13.39
C HIS A 41 -2.86 -8.49 13.21
N ALA A 42 -3.73 -8.43 14.21
CA ALA A 42 -5.12 -8.82 14.02
C ALA A 42 -5.75 -7.79 13.06
N ASP A 43 -6.23 -8.28 11.91
CA ASP A 43 -6.95 -7.53 10.88
C ASP A 43 -6.11 -6.48 10.11
N THR A 44 -5.69 -6.84 8.90
CA THR A 44 -5.02 -5.96 7.93
C THR A 44 -5.87 -5.76 6.68
N ILE A 45 -5.57 -4.70 5.94
CA ILE A 45 -5.96 -4.55 4.55
C ILE A 45 -4.71 -4.87 3.71
N ASP A 46 -4.70 -6.06 3.13
CA ASP A 46 -3.59 -6.58 2.34
C ASP A 46 -3.69 -6.10 0.90
N THR A 47 -2.58 -5.59 0.38
CA THR A 47 -2.48 -5.08 -0.99
C THR A 47 -1.37 -5.84 -1.71
N LYS A 48 -1.69 -6.43 -2.86
CA LYS A 48 -0.74 -7.24 -3.62
C LYS A 48 -0.17 -6.51 -4.81
N PHE A 49 1.15 -6.55 -4.90
CA PHE A 49 1.93 -6.09 -6.03
C PHE A 49 2.71 -7.26 -6.63
N PHE A 50 2.94 -7.16 -7.93
CA PHE A 50 3.99 -7.92 -8.59
C PHE A 50 5.19 -7.00 -8.78
N VAL A 51 6.34 -7.38 -8.23
CA VAL A 51 7.63 -6.70 -8.43
C VAL A 51 8.49 -7.66 -9.25
N ASP A 52 8.82 -7.26 -10.48
CA ASP A 52 9.52 -8.11 -11.46
C ASP A 52 8.89 -9.51 -11.63
N GLY A 53 7.55 -9.53 -11.58
CA GLY A 53 6.74 -10.74 -11.69
C GLY A 53 6.61 -11.57 -10.41
N GLN A 54 7.33 -11.24 -9.34
CA GLN A 54 7.22 -11.89 -8.03
C GLN A 54 6.15 -11.25 -7.16
N ALA A 55 5.43 -12.03 -6.37
CA ALA A 55 4.32 -11.55 -5.56
C ALA A 55 4.80 -10.98 -4.21
N HIS A 56 4.36 -9.76 -3.91
CA HIS A 56 4.64 -9.05 -2.65
C HIS A 56 3.35 -8.48 -2.07
N VAL A 57 3.20 -8.54 -0.75
CA VAL A 57 2.01 -8.05 -0.04
C VAL A 57 2.39 -6.96 0.95
N VAL A 58 1.68 -5.84 0.90
CA VAL A 58 1.75 -4.78 1.91
C VAL A 58 0.46 -4.84 2.73
N GLY A 59 0.58 -5.30 3.98
CA GLY A 59 -0.53 -5.40 4.94
C GLY A 59 -0.65 -4.13 5.75
N LEU A 60 -1.66 -3.31 5.44
CA LEU A 60 -1.94 -2.07 6.17
C LEU A 60 -2.75 -2.37 7.43
N ALA A 61 -2.30 -1.94 8.60
CA ALA A 61 -3.05 -2.12 9.84
C ALA A 61 -4.46 -1.52 9.75
N HIS A 62 -5.50 -2.33 9.96
CA HIS A 62 -6.89 -1.90 9.84
C HIS A 62 -7.26 -0.80 10.85
N THR A 63 -6.57 -0.73 11.99
CA THR A 63 -6.79 0.33 12.99
C THR A 63 -6.51 1.74 12.44
N ALA A 64 -5.66 1.88 11.41
CA ALA A 64 -5.43 3.16 10.75
C ALA A 64 -6.67 3.65 10.00
N PHE A 65 -7.44 2.75 9.40
CA PHE A 65 -8.70 3.07 8.70
C PHE A 65 -9.76 3.54 9.70
N VAL A 66 -9.82 2.89 10.87
CA VAL A 66 -10.70 3.31 11.97
C VAL A 66 -10.35 4.72 12.44
N LYS A 67 -9.06 5.02 12.65
CA LYS A 67 -8.60 6.36 13.05
C LYS A 67 -8.80 7.40 11.97
N PHE A 68 -8.61 7.04 10.70
CA PHE A 68 -8.91 7.91 9.57
C PHE A 68 -10.38 8.32 9.59
N ARG A 69 -11.31 7.35 9.62
CA ARG A 69 -12.75 7.61 9.66
C ARG A 69 -13.15 8.46 10.86
N ALA A 70 -12.61 8.19 12.04
CA ALA A 70 -12.90 8.98 13.24
C ALA A 70 -12.48 10.46 13.09
N LYS A 71 -11.43 10.75 12.30
CA LYS A 71 -10.92 12.10 12.06
C LYS A 71 -11.61 12.82 10.91
N THR A 72 -11.99 12.09 9.86
CA THR A 72 -12.44 12.67 8.57
C THR A 72 -13.93 12.48 8.31
N GLU A 73 -14.61 11.72 9.17
CA GLU A 73 -16.03 11.36 9.05
C GLU A 73 -16.37 10.60 7.75
N ARG A 74 -15.36 10.01 7.10
CA ARG A 74 -15.52 9.16 5.91
C ARG A 74 -14.59 7.97 5.93
N ASP A 75 -14.97 6.91 5.22
CA ASP A 75 -14.10 5.77 5.02
C ASP A 75 -13.02 6.08 3.97
N LEU A 76 -11.85 5.45 4.12
CA LEU A 76 -10.83 5.41 3.08
C LEU A 76 -11.34 4.51 1.95
N THR A 77 -11.23 4.94 0.70
CA THR A 77 -11.62 4.05 -0.41
C THR A 77 -10.55 3.00 -0.67
N ASP A 78 -10.91 1.87 -1.27
CA ASP A 78 -9.95 0.84 -1.69
C ASP A 78 -8.88 1.43 -2.62
N ARG A 79 -9.29 2.30 -3.54
CA ARG A 79 -8.35 3.00 -4.42
C ARG A 79 -7.38 3.87 -3.62
N GLU A 80 -7.87 4.63 -2.64
CA GLU A 80 -7.03 5.43 -1.73
C GLU A 80 -6.06 4.56 -0.92
N ALA A 81 -6.53 3.46 -0.35
CA ALA A 81 -5.69 2.49 0.36
C ALA A 81 -4.59 1.89 -0.54
N SER A 82 -4.93 1.61 -1.81
CA SER A 82 -3.97 1.10 -2.79
C SER A 82 -2.83 2.08 -3.06
N PHE A 83 -3.11 3.40 -3.05
CA PHE A 83 -2.08 4.44 -3.19
C PHE A 83 -1.16 4.48 -1.97
N VAL A 84 -1.73 4.40 -0.77
CA VAL A 84 -0.96 4.35 0.49
C VAL A 84 0.02 3.18 0.48
N ALA A 85 -0.45 2.00 0.06
CA ALA A 85 0.40 0.82 -0.03
C ALA A 85 1.47 0.92 -1.15
N ALA A 86 1.13 1.50 -2.30
CA ALA A 86 2.08 1.70 -3.38
C ALA A 86 3.22 2.63 -2.96
N GLU A 87 2.92 3.69 -2.20
CA GLU A 87 3.95 4.60 -1.69
C GLU A 87 4.82 3.95 -0.61
N TYR A 88 4.24 3.15 0.30
CA TYR A 88 5.04 2.34 1.22
C TYR A 88 6.02 1.42 0.46
N LEU A 89 5.52 0.69 -0.55
CA LEU A 89 6.35 -0.22 -1.34
C LEU A 89 7.46 0.53 -2.09
N ARG A 90 7.15 1.71 -2.65
CA ARG A 90 8.13 2.57 -3.33
C ARG A 90 9.28 2.91 -2.39
N GLU A 91 9.00 3.39 -1.19
CA GLU A 91 10.02 3.76 -0.21
C GLU A 91 10.92 2.56 0.17
N ARG A 92 10.34 1.36 0.32
CA ARG A 92 11.13 0.15 0.61
C ARG A 92 12.01 -0.28 -0.55
N LEU A 93 11.49 -0.21 -1.78
CA LEU A 93 12.24 -0.55 -2.99
C LEU A 93 13.37 0.45 -3.28
N GLU A 94 13.18 1.73 -2.98
CA GLU A 94 14.25 2.74 -3.06
C GLU A 94 15.44 2.42 -2.14
N GLU A 95 15.22 1.63 -1.09
CA GLU A 95 16.20 1.22 -0.08
C GLU A 95 16.64 -0.26 -0.22
N ASP A 96 16.33 -0.93 -1.33
CA ASP A 96 16.56 -2.36 -1.57
C ASP A 96 15.95 -3.30 -0.49
N ASP A 97 14.92 -2.85 0.22
CA ASP A 97 14.23 -3.65 1.24
C ASP A 97 13.05 -4.41 0.64
N LEU A 98 13.30 -5.32 -0.31
CA LEU A 98 12.25 -6.14 -0.94
C LEU A 98 11.88 -7.37 -0.09
N ARG A 99 10.62 -7.46 0.35
CA ARG A 99 10.12 -8.56 1.20
C ARG A 99 8.85 -9.18 0.62
N PRO A 100 8.61 -10.49 0.79
CA PRO A 100 7.36 -11.11 0.36
C PRO A 100 6.11 -10.54 1.06
N LEU A 101 6.27 -10.10 2.31
CA LEU A 101 5.22 -9.53 3.14
C LEU A 101 5.78 -8.37 3.98
N TYR A 102 5.05 -7.27 4.01
CA TYR A 102 5.27 -6.14 4.91
C TYR A 102 4.10 -6.01 5.88
N ASP A 103 4.43 -5.88 7.16
CA ASP A 103 3.49 -5.56 8.24
C ASP A 103 3.58 -4.05 8.50
N VAL A 104 2.66 -3.25 7.96
CA VAL A 104 2.70 -1.78 8.09
C VAL A 104 1.90 -1.34 9.32
N PRO A 105 2.55 -0.80 10.36
CA PRO A 105 1.88 -0.43 11.59
C PRO A 105 1.00 0.81 11.39
N GLU A 106 -0.02 0.94 12.23
CA GLU A 106 -1.00 2.02 12.19
C GLU A 106 -0.41 3.43 12.01
N THR A 107 0.63 3.75 12.79
CA THR A 107 1.27 5.07 12.78
C THR A 107 1.89 5.40 11.42
N GLU A 108 2.45 4.40 10.75
CA GLU A 108 3.07 4.57 9.44
C GLU A 108 2.01 4.68 8.35
N VAL A 109 0.95 3.85 8.40
CA VAL A 109 -0.21 3.99 7.50
C VAL A 109 -0.81 5.40 7.59
N LEU A 110 -1.00 5.93 8.80
CA LEU A 110 -1.52 7.28 9.01
C LEU A 110 -0.57 8.37 8.48
N SER A 111 0.75 8.19 8.65
CA SER A 111 1.75 9.11 8.08
C SER A 111 1.65 9.14 6.55
N LEU A 112 1.59 7.97 5.92
CA LEU A 112 1.50 7.82 4.48
C LEU A 112 0.20 8.41 3.92
N ILE A 113 -0.95 8.19 4.56
CA ILE A 113 -2.23 8.82 4.18
C ILE A 113 -2.09 10.34 4.06
N ASN A 114 -1.40 10.97 5.02
CA ASN A 114 -1.16 12.41 4.97
C ASN A 114 -0.18 12.80 3.85
N GLN A 115 0.89 12.01 3.65
CA GLN A 115 1.90 12.24 2.61
C GLN A 115 1.29 12.19 1.20
N VAL A 116 0.40 11.24 0.94
CA VAL A 116 -0.32 11.13 -0.34
C VAL A 116 -1.49 12.11 -0.47
N SER A 117 -1.60 13.07 0.45
CA SER A 117 -2.59 14.16 0.44
C SER A 117 -4.06 13.68 0.43
N ILE A 118 -4.33 12.50 1.00
CA ILE A 118 -5.68 11.99 1.19
C ILE A 118 -6.28 12.63 2.45
N LYS A 119 -7.37 13.38 2.28
CA LYS A 119 -8.13 14.06 3.33
C LYS A 119 -9.52 13.47 3.49
#